data_AF-A0A9R1RVH0-F1
#
_entry.id   AF-A0A9R1RVH0-F1
#
_cell.length_a   1.000
_cell.length_b   1.000
_cell.length_c   1.000
_cell.angle_alpha   90.00
_cell.angle_beta   90.00
_cell.angle_gamma   90.00
#
_symmetry.space_group_name_H-M   'P 1'
#
loop_
_entity.id
_entity.type
_entity.pdbx_description
1 polymer ?
#
loop_
_entity_poly.entity_id
_entity_poly.type
_entity_poly.pdbx_seq_one_letter_code
_entity_poly.pdbx_strand_id
1 'polypeptide(L)' 'MAGVSVRAATAEMDRAFSHPLPGFRFHPTDQELVSFYLRRKVLRHGGCFIPEVDLYKLQPHHLPGIYI' A
#
# COMPACT_ATOMS: atom_id res chain seq x y z
N MET A 1 -26.81 7.25 11.20
CA MET A 1 -25.45 7.67 10.81
C MET A 1 -24.78 6.47 10.17
N ALA A 2 -24.71 6.44 8.83
CA ALA A 2 -24.28 5.26 8.07
C ALA A 2 -22.80 4.94 8.34
N GLY A 3 -22.52 3.73 8.79
CA GLY A 3 -21.16 3.21 8.87
C GLY A 3 -20.66 2.95 7.45
N VAL A 4 -19.78 3.83 6.96
CA VAL A 4 -19.01 3.57 5.74
C VAL A 4 -18.16 2.33 6.02
N SER A 5 -18.57 1.20 5.45
CA SER A 5 -17.89 -0.08 5.59
C SER A 5 -16.48 0.04 5.03
N VAL A 6 -15.47 -0.12 5.88
CA VAL A 6 -14.03 -0.10 5.52
C VAL A 6 -13.71 -1.08 4.38
N ARG A 7 -14.54 -2.12 4.17
CA ARG A 7 -14.43 -3.06 3.05
C ARG A 7 -14.76 -2.48 1.67
N ALA A 8 -15.61 -1.45 1.60
CA ALA A 8 -15.93 -0.77 0.35
C ALA A 8 -14.76 0.11 -0.12
N ALA A 9 -14.12 0.81 0.84
CA ALA A 9 -13.01 1.71 0.55
C ALA A 9 -11.76 0.99 -0.01
N THR A 10 -11.52 -0.28 0.36
CA THR A 10 -10.39 -1.06 -0.17
C THR A 10 -10.61 -1.45 -1.63
N ALA A 11 -11.83 -1.87 -1.99
CA ALA A 11 -12.15 -2.27 -3.36
C ALA A 11 -12.19 -1.06 -4.34
N GLU A 12 -12.58 0.11 -3.85
CA GLU A 12 -12.54 1.35 -4.63
C GLU A 12 -11.10 1.84 -4.85
N MET A 13 -10.24 1.73 -3.84
CA MET A 13 -8.82 2.05 -3.93
C MET A 13 -8.10 1.15 -4.95
N ASP A 14 -8.34 -0.17 -4.88
CA ASP A 14 -7.76 -1.14 -5.82
C ASP A 14 -8.23 -0.89 -7.27
N ARG A 15 -9.49 -0.46 -7.46
CA ARG A 15 -9.98 -0.04 -8.78
C ARG A 15 -9.35 1.26 -9.27
N ALA A 16 -9.23 2.27 -8.41
CA ALA A 16 -8.66 3.56 -8.76
C ALA A 16 -7.18 3.46 -9.20
N PHE A 17 -6.44 2.50 -8.64
CA PHE A 17 -5.04 2.23 -9.01
C PHE A 17 -4.87 1.16 -10.09
N SER A 18 -5.95 0.53 -10.57
CA SER A 18 -5.87 -0.51 -11.61
C SER A 18 -5.44 0.04 -12.98
N HIS A 19 -5.66 1.33 -13.23
CA HIS A 19 -5.31 1.99 -14.49
C HIS A 19 -4.76 3.41 -14.19
N PRO A 20 -3.52 3.53 -13.69
CA PRO A 20 -2.93 4.82 -13.41
C PRO A 20 -2.66 5.58 -14.71
N LEU A 21 -2.93 6.88 -14.72
CA LEU A 21 -2.58 7.75 -15.85
C LEU A 21 -1.06 7.72 -16.08
N PRO A 22 -0.59 7.85 -17.34
CA PRO A 22 0.82 7.97 -17.62
C PRO A 22 1.47 9.09 -16.78
N GLY A 23 2.53 8.74 -16.06
CA GLY A 23 3.23 9.67 -15.15
C GLY A 23 2.77 9.60 -13.69
N PHE A 24 1.63 8.97 -13.38
CA PHE A 24 1.25 8.69 -12.01
C PHE A 24 2.13 7.57 -11.45
N ARG A 25 2.84 7.87 -10.36
CA ARG A 25 3.78 6.96 -9.71
C ARG A 25 3.61 7.04 -8.21
N PHE A 26 4.05 5.98 -7.54
CA PHE A 26 4.20 6.01 -6.09
C PHE A 26 5.32 6.97 -5.70
N HIS A 27 4.96 8.16 -5.22
CA HIS A 27 5.89 9.19 -4.75
C HIS A 27 5.35 9.87 -3.48
N PRO A 28 5.16 9.10 -2.38
CA PRO A 28 4.62 9.64 -1.14
C PRO A 28 5.64 10.54 -0.43
N THR A 29 5.12 11.47 0.38
CA THR A 29 5.90 12.19 1.38
C THR A 29 6.16 11.34 2.62
N ASP A 30 7.16 11.70 3.43
CA ASP A 30 7.46 11.03 4.70
C ASP A 30 6.24 10.99 5.63
N GLN A 31 5.48 12.10 5.67
CA GLN A 31 4.27 12.19 6.46
C GLN A 31 3.22 11.18 6.00
N GLU A 32 3.03 10.99 4.70
CA GLU A 32 2.08 10.02 4.15
C GLU A 32 2.54 8.58 4.42
N LEU A 33 3.84 8.28 4.28
CA LEU A 33 4.40 6.96 4.61
C LEU A 33 4.05 6.54 6.04
N VAL A 34 4.19 7.44 7.01
CA VAL A 34 3.91 7.14 8.42
C VAL A 34 2.40 7.18 8.71
N SER A 35 1.74 8.30 8.43
CA SER A 35 0.38 8.57 8.88
C SER A 35 -0.68 7.76 8.13
N PHE A 36 -0.41 7.40 6.87
CA PHE A 36 -1.34 6.67 6.02
C PHE A 36 -0.96 5.20 5.90
N TYR A 37 0.26 4.88 5.41
CA TYR A 37 0.62 3.50 5.05
C TYR A 37 0.99 2.67 6.28
N LEU A 38 1.94 3.13 7.09
CA LEU A 38 2.38 2.40 8.28
C LEU A 38 1.25 2.29 9.31
N ARG A 39 0.54 3.39 9.58
CA ARG A 39 -0.59 3.39 10.53
C ARG A 39 -1.69 2.41 10.12
N ARG A 40 -2.07 2.35 8.84
CA ARG A 40 -3.05 1.36 8.35
C ARG A 40 -2.58 -0.07 8.56
N LYS A 41 -1.31 -0.34 8.24
CA LYS A 41 -0.71 -1.67 8.42
C LYS A 41 -0.79 -2.13 9.87
N VAL A 42 -0.37 -1.29 10.81
CA VAL A 42 -0.42 -1.60 12.26
C VAL A 42 -1.85 -1.83 12.75
N LEU A 43 -2.81 -1.04 12.25
CA LEU A 43 -4.23 -1.17 12.60
C LEU A 43 -4.95 -2.30 11.84
N ARG A 44 -4.23 -3.12 11.04
CA ARG A 44 -4.76 -4.21 10.21
C ARG A 44 -5.89 -3.77 9.29
N HIS A 45 -5.88 -2.50 8.87
CA HIS A 45 -6.74 -2.06 7.78
C HIS A 45 -6.19 -2.68 6.49
N GLY A 46 -6.99 -3.52 5.81
CA GLY A 46 -6.59 -4.18 4.58
C GLY A 46 -6.26 -3.21 3.43
N GLY A 47 -5.62 -3.71 2.37
CA GLY A 47 -5.37 -2.96 1.13
C GLY A 47 -4.12 -2.08 1.16
N CYS A 48 -2.99 -2.57 1.71
CA CYS A 48 -1.73 -1.85 1.60
C CYS A 48 -1.04 -2.19 0.27
N PHE A 49 -0.67 -1.17 -0.50
CA PHE A 49 0.09 -1.31 -1.75
C PHE A 49 1.53 -1.81 -1.53
N ILE A 50 2.05 -1.71 -0.30
CA ILE A 50 3.42 -2.11 0.04
C ILE A 50 3.42 -3.56 0.56
N PRO A 51 4.11 -4.51 -0.12
CA PRO A 51 4.14 -5.91 0.27
C PRO A 51 4.89 -6.16 1.59
N GLU A 52 4.59 -7.27 2.25
CA GLU A 52 5.27 -7.68 3.48
C GLU A 52 6.45 -8.61 3.19
N VAL A 53 7.65 -8.18 3.55
CA VAL A 53 8.89 -8.93 3.35
C VAL A 53 9.73 -8.94 4.63
N ASP A 54 10.44 -10.05 4.87
CA ASP A 54 11.48 -10.11 5.89
C ASP A 54 12.79 -9.55 5.32
N LEU A 55 13.00 -8.26 5.53
CA LEU A 55 14.14 -7.50 5.00
C LEU A 55 15.50 -8.06 5.42
N TYR A 56 15.60 -8.69 6.60
CA TYR A 56 16.88 -9.12 7.16
C TYR A 56 17.37 -10.47 6.62
N LYS A 57 16.50 -11.22 5.93
CA LYS A 57 16.85 -12.50 5.32
C LYS A 57 17.33 -12.37 3.88
N LEU A 58 17.28 -11.18 3.30
CA LEU A 58 17.45 -10.96 1.88
C LEU A 58 18.62 -10.00 1.61
N GLN A 59 19.31 -10.25 0.51
CA GLN A 59 20.24 -9.27 -0.01
C GLN A 59 19.46 -8.12 -0.68
N PRO A 60 19.93 -6.86 -0.60
CA PRO A 60 19.22 -5.71 -1.16
C PRO A 60 18.85 -5.88 -2.65
N HIS A 61 19.74 -6.51 -3.42
CA HIS A 61 19.53 -6.76 -4.85
C HIS A 61 18.48 -7.83 -5.15
N HIS A 62 18.08 -8.65 -4.16
CA HIS A 62 17.00 -9.62 -4.33
C HIS A 62 15.61 -9.01 -4.15
N LEU A 63 15.48 -7.87 -3.46
CA LEU A 63 14.18 -7.25 -3.13
C LEU A 63 13.27 -6.96 -4.35
N PRO A 64 13.77 -6.42 -5.49
CA PRO A 64 12.92 -6.10 -6.63
C PRO A 64 12.26 -7.32 -7.28
N GLY A 65 12.84 -8.53 -7.09
CA GLY A 65 12.38 -9.78 -7.72
C GLY A 65 11.27 -10.53 -6.97
N ILE A 66 10.85 -10.07 -5.80
CA ILE A 66 10.05 -10.87 -4.87
C ILE A 66 8.54 -10.74 -5.11
N TYR A 67 8.09 -9.64 -5.73
CA TYR A 67 6.68 -9.29 -5.87
C TYR A 67 6.28 -8.91 -7.31
N ILE A 68 7.08 -9.35 -8.30
CA ILE A 68 6.77 -9.21 -9.72
C ILE A 68 6.00 -10.43 -10.24
#